data_AF-A0AA48RD38-F1
#
_entry.id   AF-A0AA48RD38-F1
#
_cell.length_a   1.000
_cell.length_b   1.000
_cell.length_c   1.000
_cell.angle_alpha   90.00
_cell.angle_beta   90.00
_cell.angle_gamma   90.00
#
_symmetry.space_group_name_H-M   'P 1'
#
loop_
_entity.id
_entity.type
_entity.pdbx_description
1 polymer ?
#
loop_
_entity_poly.entity_id
_entity_poly.type
_entity_poly.pdbx_seq_one_letter_code
_entity_poly.pdbx_strand_id
1 'polypeptide(L)' 'MTSSPKAIEAREKIRAQFPDDYDAGARAGFTNSPDYPSGFHSWSLERRDAFFAGYNAGRCDRPKINGKNDD' A
#
# COMPACT_ATOMS: atom_id res chain seq x y z
N MET A 1 7.83 8.09 -15.04
CA MET A 1 7.81 8.94 -13.83
C MET A 1 8.58 8.21 -12.74
N THR A 2 9.82 8.62 -12.46
CA THR A 2 10.62 8.05 -11.37
C THR A 2 10.24 8.74 -10.07
N SER A 3 9.84 7.97 -9.05
CA SER A 3 9.58 8.51 -7.72
C SER A 3 10.84 9.19 -7.17
N SER A 4 10.69 10.37 -6.57
CA SER A 4 11.82 11.09 -5.97
C SER A 4 12.50 10.25 -4.87
N PRO A 5 13.83 10.29 -4.73
CA PRO A 5 14.56 9.48 -3.73
C PRO A 5 14.07 9.71 -2.29
N LYS A 6 13.60 10.91 -1.96
CA LYS A 6 12.96 11.23 -0.66
C LYS A 6 11.68 10.42 -0.39
N ALA A 7 10.91 10.09 -1.43
CA ALA A 7 9.68 9.30 -1.29
C ALA A 7 9.98 7.83 -1.02
N ILE A 8 11.09 7.30 -1.55
CA ILE A 8 11.53 5.93 -1.29
C ILE A 8 12.02 5.81 0.15
N GLU A 9 12.87 6.74 0.61
CA GLU A 9 13.37 6.73 1.99
C GLU A 9 12.26 6.87 3.03
N ALA A 10 11.30 7.77 2.79
CA ALA A 10 10.14 7.93 3.67
C ALA A 10 9.31 6.64 3.77
N ARG A 11 9.16 5.94 2.65
CA ARG A 11 8.42 4.68 2.58
C ARG A 11 9.12 3.54 3.31
N GLU A 12 10.44 3.44 3.22
CA GLU A 12 11.20 2.44 3.97
C GLU A 12 11.21 2.71 5.47
N LYS A 13 11.31 3.99 5.87
CA LYS A 13 11.19 4.39 7.28
C LYS A 13 9.83 4.04 7.88
N ILE A 14 8.76 4.35 7.16
CA ILE A 14 7.39 4.04 7.58
C ILE A 14 7.18 2.51 7.66
N ARG A 15 7.70 1.75 6.70
CA ARG A 15 7.66 0.27 6.75
C ARG A 15 8.39 -0.29 7.96
N ALA A 16 9.53 0.28 8.34
CA ALA A 16 10.29 -0.16 9.51
C ALA A 16 9.56 0.14 10.83
N GLN A 17 8.79 1.22 10.89
CA GLN A 17 8.03 1.60 12.10
C GLN A 17 6.70 0.85 12.25
N PHE A 18 6.01 0.58 11.14
CA PHE A 18 4.68 -0.05 11.13
C PHE A 18 4.64 -1.22 10.13
N PRO A 19 5.44 -2.29 10.38
CA PRO A 19 5.57 -3.39 9.42
C PRO A 19 4.25 -4.15 9.22
N ASP A 20 3.48 -4.39 10.29
CA ASP A 20 2.21 -5.11 10.21
C ASP A 20 1.15 -4.32 9.43
N ASP A 21 1.07 -3.01 9.62
CA ASP A 21 0.10 -2.15 8.92
C ASP A 21 0.47 -2.01 7.44
N TYR A 22 1.77 -1.94 7.13
CA TYR A 22 2.29 -1.98 5.76
C TYR A 22 1.94 -3.31 5.08
N ASP A 23 2.19 -4.44 5.73
CA ASP A 23 1.91 -5.77 5.16
C ASP A 23 0.40 -6.01 4.98
N ALA A 24 -0.42 -5.54 5.93
CA ALA A 24 -1.88 -5.55 5.78
C ALA A 24 -2.32 -4.73 4.56
N GLY A 25 -1.76 -3.53 4.40
CA GLY A 25 -1.97 -2.70 3.21
C GLY A 25 -1.57 -3.43 1.93
N ALA A 26 -0.36 -4.02 1.90
CA ALA A 26 0.15 -4.72 0.72
C ALA A 26 -0.75 -5.90 0.32
N ARG A 27 -1.23 -6.70 1.28
CA ARG A 27 -2.20 -7.76 1.01
C ARG A 27 -3.52 -7.21 0.46
N ALA A 28 -4.05 -6.15 1.05
CA ALA A 28 -5.27 -5.50 0.57
C ALA A 28 -5.12 -4.96 -0.86
N GLY A 29 -4.00 -4.30 -1.16
CA GLY A 29 -3.70 -3.77 -2.49
C GLY A 29 -3.52 -4.86 -3.55
N PHE A 30 -2.84 -5.95 -3.18
CA PHE A 30 -2.65 -7.11 -4.05
C PHE A 30 -3.98 -7.80 -4.38
N THR A 31 -4.88 -7.92 -3.41
CA THR A 31 -6.19 -8.55 -3.58
C THR A 31 -7.28 -7.61 -4.09
N ASN A 32 -7.01 -6.30 -4.21
CA ASN A 32 -8.01 -5.27 -4.47
C ASN A 32 -9.13 -5.22 -3.41
N SER A 33 -8.84 -5.63 -2.17
CA SER A 33 -9.84 -5.59 -1.10
C SER A 33 -10.05 -4.15 -0.63
N PRO A 34 -11.30 -3.67 -0.54
CA PRO A 34 -11.62 -2.37 0.03
C PRO A 34 -11.64 -2.37 1.57
N ASP A 35 -11.38 -3.51 2.22
CA ASP A 35 -11.51 -3.64 3.67
C ASP A 35 -10.34 -3.01 4.42
N TYR A 36 -10.66 -1.99 5.22
CA TYR A 36 -9.74 -1.40 6.16
C TYR A 36 -9.70 -2.19 7.47
N PRO A 37 -8.54 -2.26 8.15
CA PRO A 37 -8.43 -2.83 9.49
C PRO A 37 -9.40 -2.17 10.47
N SER A 38 -9.84 -2.93 11.48
CA SER A 38 -10.72 -2.39 12.53
C SER A 38 -10.06 -1.20 13.21
N GLY A 39 -10.82 -0.10 13.38
CA GLY A 39 -10.33 1.13 13.98
C GLY A 39 -9.39 1.97 13.09
N PHE A 40 -9.25 1.66 11.80
CA PHE A 40 -8.38 2.37 10.86
C PHE A 40 -8.53 3.91 10.91
N HIS A 41 -9.77 4.40 11.02
CA HIS A 41 -10.04 5.84 11.06
C HIS A 41 -9.57 6.52 12.37
N SER A 42 -9.33 5.74 13.42
CA SER A 42 -8.79 6.21 14.70
C SER A 42 -7.26 6.12 14.78
N TRP A 43 -6.59 5.57 13.75
CA TRP A 43 -5.14 5.45 13.73
C TRP A 43 -4.45 6.82 13.58
N SER A 44 -3.20 6.92 14.01
CA SER A 44 -2.36 8.06 13.68
C SER A 44 -2.17 8.19 12.16
N LEU A 45 -1.79 9.39 11.70
CA LEU A 45 -1.54 9.61 10.27
C LEU A 45 -0.40 8.71 9.76
N GLU A 46 0.69 8.61 10.52
CA GLU A 46 1.85 7.78 10.15
C GLU A 46 1.48 6.30 9.95
N ARG A 47 0.58 5.79 10.80
CA ARG A 47 0.09 4.42 10.73
C ARG A 47 -0.85 4.19 9.53
N ARG A 48 -1.66 5.20 9.19
CA ARG A 48 -2.49 5.19 7.95
C ARG A 48 -1.61 5.27 6.71
N ASP A 49 -0.56 6.10 6.74
CA ASP A 49 0.41 6.23 5.65
C ASP A 49 1.15 4.91 5.43
N ALA A 50 1.47 4.16 6.49
CA ALA A 50 2.03 2.82 6.37
C ALA A 50 1.13 1.86 5.60
N PHE A 51 -0.16 1.83 5.95
CA PHE A 51 -1.15 1.02 5.26
C PHE A 51 -1.28 1.41 3.78
N PHE A 52 -1.37 2.71 3.46
CA PHE A 52 -1.48 3.15 2.06
C PHE A 52 -0.19 2.91 1.26
N ALA A 53 0.97 3.08 1.88
CA ALA A 53 2.25 2.74 1.26
C ALA A 53 2.34 1.24 0.92
N GLY A 54 1.85 0.39 1.82
CA GLY A 54 1.66 -1.04 1.58
C GLY A 54 0.68 -1.31 0.44
N TYR A 55 -0.52 -0.72 0.50
CA TYR A 55 -1.57 -0.89 -0.51
C TYR A 55 -1.10 -0.56 -1.92
N ASN A 56 -0.38 0.56 -2.08
CA ASN A 56 0.21 0.93 -3.35
C ASN A 56 1.29 -0.06 -3.81
N ALA A 57 2.06 -0.65 -2.89
CA ALA A 57 3.00 -1.74 -3.17
C ALA A 57 2.27 -2.95 -3.77
N GLY A 58 1.29 -3.47 -3.04
CA GLY A 58 0.55 -4.66 -3.45
C GLY A 58 -0.18 -4.48 -4.77
N ARG A 59 -0.68 -3.27 -5.04
CA ARG A 59 -1.29 -2.92 -6.32
C ARG A 59 -0.31 -2.93 -7.51
N CYS A 60 0.95 -2.58 -7.29
CA CYS A 60 1.99 -2.67 -8.32
C CYS A 60 2.38 -4.13 -8.57
N ASP A 61 2.43 -4.93 -7.51
CA ASP A 61 2.78 -6.36 -7.57
C ASP A 61 1.64 -7.23 -8.09
N ARG A 62 0.40 -6.72 -8.03
CA ARG A 62 -0.76 -7.43 -8.55
C ARG A 62 -0.57 -7.69 -10.04
N PRO A 63 -0.69 -8.95 -10.50
CA PRO A 63 -0.67 -9.22 -11.93
C PRO A 63 -1.77 -8.39 -12.59
N LYS A 64 -1.38 -7.52 -13.52
CA LYS A 64 -2.34 -6.88 -14.41
C LYS A 64 -2.96 -8.02 -15.20
N ILE A 65 -4.17 -8.44 -14.83
CA ILE A 65 -4.97 -9.29 -15.70
C ILE A 65 -5.15 -8.45 -16.97
N ASN A 66 -4.39 -8.77 -18.00
CA ASN A 66 -4.43 -8.11 -19.30
C ASN A 66 -5.73 -8.58 -19.96
N GLY A 67 -6.84 -7.98 -19.54
CA GLY A 67 -8.21 -8.38 -19.85
C GLY A 67 -9.01 -7.32 -20.60
N LYS A 68 -8.34 -6.58 -21.47
CA LYS A 68 -8.89 -5.77 -22.58
C LYS A 68 -7.82 -5.91 -23.69
N ASN A 69 -7.99 -6.51 -24.86
CA ASN A 69 -9.18 -6.79 -25.66
C ASN A 69 -10.19 -5.63 -25.61
N ASP A 70 -9.67 -4.42 -25.80
CA ASP A 70 -10.46 -3.35 -26.42
C ASP A 70 -10.38 -3.62 -27.94
N ASP A 71 -11.37 -4.36 -28.46
CA ASP A 71 -11.81 -4.29 -29.87
C ASP A 71 -12.79 -3.12 -30.00
#